data_AF-A0A1V4HXR4-F1
#
_entry.id   AF-A0A1V4HXR4-F1
#
_cell.length_a   1.000
_cell.length_b   1.000
_cell.length_c   1.000
_cell.angle_alpha   90.00
_cell.angle_beta   90.00
_cell.angle_gamma   90.00
#
_symmetry.space_group_name_H-M   'P 1'
#
loop_
_entity.id
_entity.type
_entity.pdbx_description
1 polymer ?
#
loop_
_entity_poly.entity_id
_entity_poly.type
_entity_poly.pdbx_seq_one_letter_code
_entity_poly.pdbx_strand_id
1 'polypeptide(L)'
;MRTPRGKRFKDLIDSYSRDAGCGSLTEAQRALVRELAMLQCIAEDLQLEYMQTGDMSDETRTQYNRVSNTIRRHLAALGLTPKAPARSSDDNNEGLDPLSYAKRGGTRHKRSKRSE
;
A
#
# COMPACT_ATOMS: atom_id res chain seq x y z
N MET A 1 8.02 -18.69 -20.91
CA MET A 1 7.20 -19.23 -19.80
C MET A 1 5.87 -19.72 -20.37
N ARG A 2 5.54 -21.01 -20.22
CA ARG A 2 4.37 -21.63 -20.87
C ARG A 2 3.21 -21.98 -19.92
N THR A 3 3.29 -21.60 -18.64
CA THR A 3 2.21 -21.84 -17.67
C THR A 3 1.23 -20.66 -17.62
N PRO A 4 -0.05 -20.88 -17.26
CA PRO A 4 -1.01 -19.79 -17.04
C PRO A 4 -0.52 -18.75 -16.03
N ARG A 5 0.14 -19.19 -14.95
CA ARG A 5 0.76 -18.32 -13.95
C ARG A 5 1.92 -17.49 -14.51
N GLY A 6 2.77 -18.10 -15.35
CA GLY A 6 3.84 -17.37 -16.02
C GLY A 6 3.32 -16.31 -17.00
N LYS A 7 2.20 -16.57 -17.67
CA LYS A 7 1.50 -15.57 -18.48
C LYS A 7 0.96 -14.43 -17.61
N ARG A 8 0.24 -14.76 -16.54
CA ARG A 8 -0.31 -13.75 -15.60
C ARG A 8 0.78 -12.85 -15.02
N PHE A 9 1.90 -13.43 -14.59
CA PHE A 9 3.04 -12.68 -14.09
C PHE A 9 3.60 -11.69 -15.12
N LYS A 10 3.77 -12.13 -16.38
CA LYS A 10 4.20 -11.25 -17.47
C LYS A 10 3.19 -10.14 -17.73
N ASP A 11 1.89 -10.47 -17.79
CA ASP A 11 0.82 -9.50 -18.02
C ASP A 11 0.82 -8.40 -16.93
N LEU A 12 1.06 -8.78 -15.67
CA LEU A 12 1.19 -7.85 -14.55
C LEU A 12 2.43 -6.96 -14.66
N ILE A 13 3.59 -7.51 -15.05
CA ILE A 13 4.80 -6.70 -15.31
C ILE A 13 4.52 -5.67 -16.39
N ASP A 14 3.91 -6.09 -17.50
CA ASP A 14 3.63 -5.21 -18.63
C ASP A 14 2.63 -4.11 -18.24
N SER A 15 1.61 -4.44 -17.44
CA SER A 15 0.65 -3.47 -16.90
C SER A 15 1.31 -2.46 -15.98
N TYR A 16 1.98 -2.92 -14.91
CA TYR A 16 2.61 -2.01 -13.94
C TYR A 16 3.74 -1.18 -14.55
N SER A 17 4.48 -1.75 -15.50
CA SER A 17 5.51 -0.99 -16.23
C SER A 17 4.88 0.11 -17.08
N ARG A 18 3.72 -0.15 -17.69
CA ARG A 18 2.98 0.86 -18.47
C ARG A 18 2.49 1.99 -17.56
N ASP A 19 1.87 1.64 -16.44
CA ASP A 19 1.32 2.62 -15.50
C ASP A 19 2.42 3.47 -14.84
N ALA A 20 3.60 2.88 -14.61
CA ALA A 20 4.74 3.57 -14.01
C ALA A 20 5.54 4.44 -15.01
N GLY A 21 5.11 4.57 -16.27
CA GLY A 21 5.72 5.48 -17.24
C GLY A 21 6.59 4.81 -18.32
N CYS A 22 6.38 3.52 -18.58
CA CYS A 22 6.88 2.69 -19.69
C CYS A 22 8.24 3.10 -20.29
N GLY A 23 9.30 2.36 -19.96
CA GLY A 23 10.63 2.52 -20.59
C GLY A 23 11.54 3.51 -19.87
N SER A 24 10.99 4.47 -19.12
CA SER A 24 11.74 5.42 -18.27
C SER A 24 12.15 4.86 -16.90
N LEU A 25 11.79 3.61 -16.60
CA LEU A 25 12.10 2.98 -15.32
C LEU A 25 13.60 2.73 -15.17
N THR A 26 14.14 3.15 -14.03
CA THR A 26 15.46 2.70 -13.55
C THR A 26 15.46 1.19 -13.31
N GLU A 27 16.63 0.56 -13.30
CA GLU A 27 16.73 -0.88 -13.00
C GLU A 27 16.16 -1.25 -11.63
N ALA A 28 16.34 -0.39 -10.63
CA ALA A 28 15.74 -0.57 -9.30
C ALA A 28 14.20 -0.58 -9.36
N GLN A 29 13.60 0.32 -10.14
CA GLN A 29 12.14 0.32 -10.33
C GLN A 29 11.66 -0.90 -11.13
N ARG A 30 12.43 -1.37 -12.13
CA ARG A 30 12.11 -2.62 -12.84
C ARG A 30 12.14 -3.81 -11.91
N ALA A 31 13.09 -3.87 -10.98
CA ALA A 31 13.12 -4.91 -9.94
C ALA A 31 11.88 -4.83 -9.04
N LEU A 32 11.52 -3.64 -8.56
CA LEU A 32 10.31 -3.43 -7.76
C LEU A 32 9.02 -3.82 -8.51
N VAL A 33 8.93 -3.57 -9.82
CA VAL A 33 7.78 -4.00 -10.64
C VAL A 33 7.70 -5.54 -10.71
N ARG A 34 8.84 -6.23 -10.88
CA ARG A 34 8.86 -7.70 -10.89
C ARG A 34 8.46 -8.28 -9.53
N GLU A 35 8.95 -7.70 -8.43
CA GLU A 35 8.57 -8.10 -7.07
C GLU A 35 7.08 -7.86 -6.81
N LEU A 36 6.56 -6.69 -7.18
CA LEU A 36 5.15 -6.35 -7.09
C LEU A 36 4.29 -7.36 -7.86
N ALA A 37 4.66 -7.70 -9.10
CA ALA A 37 3.94 -8.69 -9.91
C ALA A 37 3.96 -10.08 -9.26
N MET A 38 5.08 -10.47 -8.64
CA MET A 38 5.17 -11.76 -7.94
C MET A 38 4.27 -11.80 -6.70
N LEU A 39 4.31 -10.74 -5.88
CA LEU A 39 3.47 -10.62 -4.69
C LEU A 39 1.97 -10.63 -5.06
N GLN A 40 1.61 -9.99 -6.16
CA GLN A 40 0.24 -10.00 -6.67
C GLN A 40 -0.19 -11.42 -7.08
N CYS A 41 0.65 -12.18 -7.76
CA CYS A 41 0.36 -13.59 -8.08
C CYS A 41 0.15 -14.43 -6.80
N ILE A 42 0.99 -14.25 -5.79
CA ILE A 42 0.84 -14.94 -4.49
C ILE A 42 -0.49 -14.56 -3.83
N ALA A 43 -0.85 -13.27 -3.85
CA ALA A 43 -2.13 -12.81 -3.30
C ALA A 43 -3.32 -13.44 -4.05
N GLU A 44 -3.24 -13.55 -5.38
CA GLU A 44 -4.26 -14.20 -6.21
C GLU A 44 -4.38 -15.70 -5.90
N ASP A 45 -3.27 -16.40 -5.61
CA ASP A 45 -3.30 -17.81 -5.18
C ASP A 45 -4.03 -17.97 -3.83
N LEU A 46 -3.72 -17.13 -2.83
CA LEU A 46 -4.38 -17.16 -1.52
C LEU A 46 -5.87 -16.81 -1.59
N GLN A 47 -6.23 -15.87 -2.48
CA GLN A 47 -7.64 -15.53 -2.74
C GLN A 47 -8.36 -16.68 -3.44
N LEU A 48 -7.72 -17.34 -4.41
CA LEU A 48 -8.30 -18.48 -5.11
C LEU A 48 -8.57 -19.64 -4.18
N GLU A 49 -7.65 -19.94 -3.26
CA GLU A 49 -7.84 -20.97 -2.23
C GLU A 49 -9.10 -20.68 -1.41
N TYR A 50 -9.25 -19.45 -0.90
CA TYR A 50 -10.45 -19.05 -0.17
C TYR A 50 -11.72 -19.13 -1.02
N MET A 51 -11.67 -18.75 -2.30
CA MET A 51 -12.81 -18.87 -3.21
C MET A 51 -13.23 -20.33 -3.45
N GLN A 52 -12.30 -21.27 -3.37
CA GLN A 52 -12.57 -22.70 -3.57
C GLN A 52 -13.07 -23.38 -2.30
N THR A 53 -12.51 -23.05 -1.14
CA THR A 53 -12.81 -23.72 0.14
C THR A 53 -13.92 -23.02 0.93
N GLY A 54 -14.11 -21.71 0.71
CA GLY A 54 -14.96 -20.86 1.54
C GLY A 54 -14.37 -20.53 2.91
N ASP A 55 -13.17 -21.02 3.22
CA ASP A 55 -12.51 -20.85 4.51
C ASP A 55 -11.07 -20.35 4.34
N MET A 56 -10.62 -19.52 5.27
CA MET A 56 -9.29 -18.95 5.27
C MET A 56 -8.71 -19.08 6.67
N SER A 57 -7.70 -19.95 6.80
CA SER A 57 -7.01 -20.14 8.07
C SER A 57 -6.41 -18.82 8.58
N ASP A 58 -6.21 -18.72 9.90
CA ASP A 58 -5.59 -17.56 10.54
C ASP A 58 -4.18 -17.27 9.99
N GLU A 59 -3.44 -18.33 9.65
CA GLU A 59 -2.12 -18.25 9.05
C GLU A 59 -2.19 -17.69 7.63
N THR A 60 -3.05 -18.27 6.77
CA THR A 60 -3.30 -17.80 5.39
C THR A 60 -3.72 -16.34 5.38
N ARG A 61 -4.63 -15.96 6.28
CA ARG A 61 -5.10 -14.58 6.45
C ARG A 61 -3.97 -13.63 6.88
N THR A 62 -3.12 -14.07 7.80
CA THR A 62 -1.95 -13.29 8.24
C THR A 62 -0.96 -13.10 7.10
N GLN A 63 -0.68 -14.15 6.33
CA GLN A 63 0.18 -14.11 5.15
C GLN A 63 -0.38 -13.16 4.09
N TYR A 64 -1.67 -13.29 3.77
CA TYR A 64 -2.36 -12.41 2.83
C TYR A 64 -2.27 -10.94 3.24
N ASN A 65 -2.48 -10.64 4.52
CA ASN A 65 -2.35 -9.29 5.06
C ASN A 65 -0.93 -8.73 4.90
N ARG A 66 0.10 -9.54 5.16
CA ARG A 66 1.51 -9.14 4.97
C ARG A 66 1.80 -8.84 3.50
N VAL A 67 1.44 -9.76 2.60
CA VAL A 67 1.62 -9.61 1.15
C VAL A 67 0.90 -8.35 0.65
N SER A 68 -0.36 -8.17 1.03
CA SER A 68 -1.17 -7.00 0.66
C SER A 68 -0.55 -5.68 1.12
N ASN A 69 0.01 -5.64 2.33
CA ASN A 69 0.68 -4.45 2.83
C ASN A 69 1.97 -4.14 2.07
N THR A 70 2.75 -5.15 1.70
CA THR A 70 3.96 -4.98 0.87
C THR A 70 3.60 -4.50 -0.53
N ILE A 71 2.55 -5.05 -1.15
CA ILE A 71 2.01 -4.59 -2.44
C ILE A 71 1.69 -3.08 -2.38
N ARG A 72 0.96 -2.63 -1.36
CA ARG A 72 0.64 -1.19 -1.19
C ARG A 72 1.89 -0.31 -1.08
N ARG A 73 2.92 -0.77 -0.37
CA ARG A 73 4.20 -0.05 -0.24
C ARG A 73 4.93 0.05 -1.58
N HIS A 74 4.98 -1.02 -2.36
CA HIS A 74 5.58 -0.99 -3.69
C HIS A 74 4.81 -0.12 -4.67
N LEU A 75 3.48 -0.18 -4.66
CA LEU A 75 2.64 0.72 -5.46
C LEU A 75 2.91 2.19 -5.11
N ALA A 76 3.02 2.52 -3.82
CA ALA A 76 3.37 3.87 -3.39
C ALA A 76 4.78 4.29 -3.81
N ALA A 77 5.76 3.39 -3.68
CA ALA A 77 7.15 3.64 -4.10
C ALA A 77 7.28 3.86 -5.62
N LEU A 78 6.44 3.20 -6.41
CA LEU A 78 6.34 3.39 -7.86
C LEU A 78 5.46 4.59 -8.26
N GLY A 79 4.86 5.29 -7.30
CA GLY A 79 3.98 6.43 -7.56
C GLY A 79 2.63 6.04 -8.17
N LEU A 80 2.23 4.76 -8.08
CA LEU A 80 1.01 4.21 -8.66
C LEU A 80 -0.22 4.36 -7.76
N THR A 81 -0.03 4.78 -6.51
CA THR A 81 -1.15 5.14 -5.64
C THR A 81 -1.51 6.60 -5.84
N PRO A 82 -2.81 6.95 -5.98
CA PRO A 82 -3.21 8.35 -5.97
C PRO A 82 -2.68 8.99 -4.69
N LYS A 83 -1.89 10.06 -4.82
CA LYS A 83 -1.57 10.91 -3.68
C LYS A 83 -2.92 11.36 -3.13
N ALA A 84 -3.21 11.05 -1.87
CA ALA A 84 -4.28 11.74 -1.17
C ALA A 84 -4.12 13.23 -1.49
N PRO A 85 -5.19 13.96 -1.86
CA PRO A 85 -5.07 15.39 -2.11
C PRO A 85 -4.30 15.93 -0.92
N ALA A 86 -3.18 16.61 -1.20
CA ALA A 86 -2.45 17.31 -0.17
C ALA A 86 -3.54 18.10 0.56
N ARG A 87 -3.85 17.73 1.82
CA ARG A 87 -4.67 18.60 2.64
C ARG A 87 -3.96 19.93 2.50
N SER A 88 -4.61 20.89 1.86
CA SER A 88 -4.13 22.25 1.75
C SER A 88 -3.64 22.59 3.15
N SER A 89 -2.33 22.66 3.31
CA SER A 89 -1.68 23.15 4.51
C SER A 89 -1.91 24.65 4.49
N ASP A 90 -3.17 25.01 4.72
CA ASP A 90 -3.68 26.34 4.94
C ASP A 90 -4.66 26.23 6.09
N ASP A 91 -4.13 25.72 7.21
CA ASP A 91 -4.80 25.81 8.50
C ASP A 91 -3.71 25.90 9.60
N ASN A 92 -3.18 27.11 9.72
CA ASN A 92 -2.72 27.73 10.96
C ASN A 92 -2.11 26.78 12.02
N ASN A 93 -0.91 26.28 11.78
CA ASN A 93 -0.05 25.77 12.85
C ASN A 93 1.38 26.34 12.72
N GLU A 94 1.46 27.65 12.51
CA GLU A 94 2.57 28.42 13.06
C GLU A 94 2.38 28.49 14.57
N GLY A 95 3.33 27.96 15.34
CA GLY A 95 3.52 28.44 16.71
C GLY A 95 3.28 27.47 17.87
N LEU A 96 3.49 26.16 17.70
CA LEU A 96 3.80 25.32 18.87
C LEU A 96 5.31 25.11 18.95
N ASP A 97 6.00 26.13 19.48
CA ASP A 97 7.38 26.03 19.96
C ASP A 97 7.52 24.77 20.84
N PRO A 98 8.46 23.84 20.55
CA PRO A 98 8.66 22.60 21.31
C PRO A 98 8.79 22.80 22.82
N LEU A 99 9.26 23.96 23.29
CA LEU A 99 9.36 24.29 24.71
C LEU A 99 8.01 24.62 25.36
N SER A 100 7.02 25.08 24.58
CA SER A 100 5.67 25.38 25.08
C SER A 100 4.88 24.12 25.46
N TYR A 101 5.13 23.00 24.77
CA TYR A 101 4.50 21.69 25.04
C TYR A 101 4.90 21.13 26.41
N ALA A 102 6.16 21.31 26.82
CA ALA A 102 6.67 20.86 28.11
C ALA A 102 6.12 21.70 29.28
N LYS A 103 5.92 23.01 29.08
CA LYS A 103 5.38 23.90 30.12
C LYS A 103 3.89 23.68 30.41
N ARG A 104 3.11 23.16 29.45
CA ARG A 104 1.65 23.12 29.55
C ARG A 104 1.07 21.81 30.11
N GLY A 105 1.91 20.87 30.53
CA GLY A 105 1.49 19.65 31.23
C GLY A 105 0.45 18.86 30.46
N GLY A 106 0.91 18.03 29.51
CA GLY A 106 0.10 17.28 28.53
C GLY A 106 -1.31 16.90 28.99
N THR A 107 -2.30 17.70 28.62
CA THR A 107 -3.71 17.35 28.76
C THR A 107 -4.28 17.07 27.38
N ARG A 108 -4.37 15.77 27.09
CA ARG A 108 -4.95 15.22 25.87
C ARG A 108 -6.40 15.68 25.77
N HIS A 109 -6.71 16.58 24.84
CA HIS A 109 -8.05 17.11 24.62
C HIS A 109 -9.01 15.96 24.26
N LYS A 110 -9.83 15.53 25.22
CA LYS A 110 -10.84 14.48 25.03
C LYS A 110 -12.00 15.13 24.29
N ARG A 111 -12.08 14.87 22.98
CA ARG A 111 -13.13 15.40 22.09
C ARG A 111 -14.47 14.77 22.49
N SER A 112 -15.20 15.46 23.37
CA SER A 112 -16.58 15.15 23.75
C SER A 112 -17.51 15.54 22.60
N LYS A 113 -18.06 14.55 21.88
CA LYS A 113 -19.26 14.76 21.06
C LYS A 113 -20.42 15.08 22.01
N ARG A 114 -21.13 16.18 21.78
CA ARG A 114 -22.46 16.38 22.35
C ARG A 114 -23.43 16.72 21.22
N SER A 115 -24.39 15.83 21.08
CA SER A 115 -25.62 15.92 20.30
C SER A 115 -26.47 17.10 20.76
N GLU A 116 -27.02 17.86 19.84
CA GLU A 116 -28.46 18.02 19.51
C GLU A 116 -28.61 18.97 18.32
#